data_AF-A0A2J4P6V5-F1
#
_entry.id   AF-A0A2J4P6V5-F1
#
_cell.length_a   1.000
_cell.length_b   1.000
_cell.length_c   1.000
_cell.angle_alpha   90.00
_cell.angle_beta   90.00
_cell.angle_gamma   90.00
#
_symmetry.space_group_name_H-M   'P 1'
#
loop_
_entity.id
_entity.type
_entity.pdbx_description
1 polymer ?
#
loop_
_entity_poly.entity_id
_entity_poly.type
_entity_poly.pdbx_seq_one_letter_code
_entity_poly.pdbx_strand_id
1 'polypeptide(L)' 'MMRKTLYLLSALVSLAVNNASAADSTITISGYVRDNACAVAGESKDFTVDLMDNAAKQFHTVGATTPLVPFRIVLSPCG' A
#
# COMPACT_ATOMS: atom_id res chain seq x y z
N MET A 1 -49.17 38.34 -44.30
CA MET A 1 -47.69 38.29 -44.33
C MET A 1 -47.07 37.81 -43.01
N MET A 2 -47.62 38.15 -41.83
CA MET A 2 -47.02 37.84 -40.51
C MET A 2 -46.99 36.36 -40.05
N ARG A 3 -47.98 35.52 -40.41
CA ARG A 3 -48.02 34.10 -39.96
C ARG A 3 -46.84 33.25 -40.48
N LYS A 4 -46.44 33.44 -41.75
CA LYS A 4 -45.29 32.73 -42.33
C LYS A 4 -43.98 33.13 -41.63
N THR A 5 -43.84 34.42 -41.31
CA THR A 5 -42.69 34.93 -40.56
C THR A 5 -42.62 34.36 -39.16
N LEU A 6 -43.77 34.22 -38.47
CA LEU A 6 -43.82 33.57 -37.15
C LEU A 6 -43.38 32.10 -37.19
N TYR A 7 -43.80 31.33 -38.19
CA TYR A 7 -43.37 29.93 -38.33
C TYR A 7 -41.86 29.82 -38.64
N LEU A 8 -41.34 30.74 -39.44
CA LEU A 8 -39.90 30.86 -39.69
C LEU A 8 -39.14 31.18 -38.40
N LEU A 9 -39.61 32.16 -37.62
CA LEU A 9 -39.05 32.54 -36.33
C LEU A 9 -39.12 31.39 -35.31
N SER A 10 -40.23 30.66 -35.23
CA SER A 10 -40.36 29.52 -34.31
C SER A 10 -39.45 28.35 -34.69
N ALA A 11 -39.28 28.10 -35.99
CA ALA A 11 -38.32 27.12 -36.47
C ALA A 11 -36.89 27.55 -36.11
N LEU A 12 -36.53 28.82 -36.36
CA LEU A 12 -35.23 29.40 -36.01
C LEU A 12 -34.92 29.28 -34.51
N VAL A 13 -35.90 29.54 -33.63
CA VAL A 13 -35.73 29.41 -32.16
C VAL A 13 -35.57 27.95 -31.74
N SER A 14 -36.29 27.02 -32.38
CA SER A 14 -36.19 25.58 -32.08
C SER A 14 -34.85 24.98 -32.49
N LEU A 15 -34.23 25.51 -33.55
CA LEU A 15 -32.87 25.14 -33.94
C LEU A 15 -31.81 25.71 -32.99
N ALA A 16 -32.10 26.85 -32.33
CA ALA A 16 -31.16 27.52 -31.44
C ALA A 16 -31.02 26.88 -30.04
N VAL A 17 -31.92 25.98 -29.66
CA VAL A 17 -31.96 25.37 -28.30
C VAL A 17 -31.22 24.02 -28.17
N ASN A 18 -30.43 23.61 -29.17
CA ASN A 18 -29.69 22.35 -29.14
C ASN A 18 -28.34 22.50 -28.40
N ASN A 19 -28.36 22.69 -27.07
CA ASN A 19 -27.16 22.64 -26.25
C ASN A 19 -27.32 21.58 -25.16
N ALA A 20 -26.88 20.35 -25.46
CA ALA A 20 -26.72 19.31 -24.45
C ALA A 20 -25.34 19.49 -23.80
N SER A 21 -25.33 19.96 -22.55
CA SER A 21 -24.12 20.03 -21.73
C SER A 21 -23.95 18.71 -21.01
N ALA A 22 -22.93 17.93 -21.40
CA ALA A 22 -22.45 16.79 -20.63
C ALA A 22 -21.16 17.22 -19.90
N ALA A 23 -21.12 17.05 -18.58
CA ALA A 23 -19.91 17.25 -17.80
C ALA A 23 -19.19 15.90 -17.68
N ASP A 24 -18.14 15.71 -18.49
CA ASP A 24 -17.32 14.50 -18.41
C ASP A 24 -16.50 14.52 -17.13
N SER A 25 -16.72 13.52 -16.28
CA SER A 25 -15.97 13.34 -15.04
C SER A 25 -14.90 12.26 -15.26
N THR A 26 -13.65 12.68 -15.34
CA THR A 26 -12.52 11.74 -15.41
C THR A 26 -12.02 11.45 -14.01
N ILE A 27 -12.20 10.21 -13.55
CA ILE A 27 -11.61 9.74 -12.29
C ILE A 27 -10.26 9.09 -12.62
N THR A 28 -9.17 9.77 -12.25
CA THR A 28 -7.81 9.22 -12.37
C THR A 28 -7.42 8.56 -11.06
N ILE A 29 -7.38 7.22 -11.04
CA ILE A 29 -6.87 6.46 -9.90
C ILE A 29 -5.37 6.23 -10.14
N SER A 30 -4.55 6.86 -9.30
CA SER A 30 -3.10 6.65 -9.28
C SER A 30 -2.67 6.07 -7.94
N GLY A 31 -1.75 5.12 -7.97
CA GLY A 31 -1.25 4.44 -6.79
C GLY A 31 -0.13 3.47 -7.18
N TYR A 32 0.77 3.16 -6.25
CA TYR A 32 1.86 2.22 -6.45
C TYR A 32 1.57 0.97 -5.62
N VAL A 33 1.59 -0.21 -6.26
CA VAL A 33 1.45 -1.49 -5.55
C VAL A 33 2.80 -1.81 -4.90
N ARG A 34 2.86 -1.68 -3.58
CA ARG A 34 4.05 -1.98 -2.78
C ARG A 34 3.99 -3.43 -2.30
N ASP A 35 4.69 -4.33 -2.99
CA ASP A 35 5.00 -5.67 -2.47
C ASP A 35 6.22 -5.59 -1.55
N ASN A 36 6.03 -5.07 -0.34
CA ASN A 36 7.17 -4.77 0.51
C ASN A 36 7.13 -5.51 1.86
N ALA A 37 7.79 -6.66 1.89
CA ALA A 37 8.22 -7.30 3.13
C ALA A 37 9.48 -6.61 3.68
N CYS A 38 9.80 -6.83 4.94
CA CYS A 38 11.02 -6.30 5.55
C CYS A 38 12.28 -7.05 5.09
N ALA A 39 13.40 -6.34 4.97
CA ALA A 39 14.72 -6.96 4.80
C ALA A 39 15.37 -7.26 6.16
N VAL A 40 16.25 -8.26 6.25
CA VAL A 40 17.10 -8.45 7.44
C VAL A 40 18.10 -7.29 7.51
N ALA A 41 18.11 -6.58 8.64
CA ALA A 41 19.01 -5.46 8.85
C ALA A 41 20.47 -5.92 8.86
N GLY A 42 21.39 -5.04 8.45
CA GLY A 42 22.83 -5.36 8.41
C GLY A 42 23.38 -5.88 9.74
N GLU A 43 22.92 -5.31 10.87
CA GLU A 43 23.30 -5.74 12.23
C GLU A 43 22.80 -7.13 12.62
N SER A 44 21.82 -7.67 11.89
CA SER A 44 21.20 -8.97 12.16
C SER A 44 21.50 -9.99 11.07
N LYS A 45 22.32 -9.64 10.08
CA LYS A 45 22.68 -10.51 8.97
C LYS A 45 23.71 -11.56 9.41
N ASP A 46 24.71 -11.13 10.16
CA ASP A 46 25.79 -11.96 10.68
C ASP A 46 26.17 -11.50 12.09
N PHE A 47 25.78 -12.28 13.12
CA PHE A 47 26.18 -12.04 14.51
C PHE A 47 26.30 -13.35 15.29
N THR A 48 27.13 -13.33 16.33
CA THR A 48 27.35 -14.48 17.22
C THR A 48 26.63 -14.25 18.54
N VAL A 49 25.96 -15.28 19.05
CA VAL A 49 25.37 -15.29 20.40
C VAL A 49 26.28 -16.12 21.30
N ASP A 50 26.83 -15.48 22.33
CA ASP A 50 27.61 -16.16 23.36
C ASP A 50 26.66 -16.83 24.37
N LEU A 51 26.69 -18.17 24.43
CA LEU A 51 25.88 -18.96 25.35
C LEU A 51 26.49 -19.08 26.75
N MET A 52 27.62 -18.41 26.98
CA MET A 52 28.38 -18.39 28.22
C MET A 52 28.97 -19.75 28.62
N ASP A 53 29.89 -19.73 29.58
CA ASP A 53 30.42 -20.94 30.19
C ASP A 53 29.46 -21.51 31.22
N ASN A 54 29.12 -22.79 31.07
CA ASN A 54 28.25 -23.53 31.99
C ASN A 54 29.00 -24.74 32.55
N ALA A 55 28.84 -25.01 33.84
CA ALA A 55 29.56 -26.10 34.49
C ALA A 55 29.00 -27.45 34.07
N ALA A 56 29.86 -28.38 33.64
CA ALA A 56 29.44 -29.71 33.18
C ALA A 56 28.56 -30.46 34.20
N LYS A 57 28.80 -30.25 35.50
CA LYS A 57 28.02 -30.84 36.60
C LYS A 57 26.54 -30.42 36.60
N GLN A 58 26.19 -29.29 35.97
CA GLN A 58 24.80 -28.85 35.86
C GLN A 58 23.98 -29.77 34.95
N PHE A 59 24.61 -30.44 33.97
CA PHE A 59 23.97 -31.39 33.06
C PHE A 59 23.98 -32.83 33.59
N HIS A 60 23.44 -33.01 34.79
CA HIS A 60 23.48 -34.28 35.52
C HIS A 60 22.42 -35.30 35.09
N THR A 61 21.45 -34.89 34.27
CA THR A 61 20.34 -35.73 33.77
C THR A 61 19.98 -35.39 32.33
N VAL A 62 19.37 -36.35 31.63
CA VAL A 62 18.83 -36.13 30.28
C VAL A 62 17.74 -35.06 30.34
N GLY A 63 17.88 -34.01 29.52
CA GLY A 63 16.95 -32.88 29.47
C GLY A 63 17.32 -31.70 30.37
N ALA A 64 18.45 -31.75 31.09
CA ALA A 64 18.96 -30.57 31.81
C ALA A 64 19.34 -29.43 30.84
N THR A 65 18.97 -28.20 31.18
CA THR A 65 19.18 -26.99 30.35
C THR A 65 19.92 -25.89 31.09
N THR A 66 20.56 -24.99 30.36
CA THR A 66 21.18 -23.77 30.88
C THR A 66 20.17 -22.61 30.96
N PRO A 67 20.54 -21.48 31.61
CA PRO A 67 19.78 -20.24 31.49
C PRO A 67 19.62 -19.79 30.03
N LEU A 68 18.52 -19.07 29.75
CA LEU A 68 18.21 -18.55 28.43
C LEU A 68 19.08 -17.33 28.09
N VAL A 69 19.67 -17.33 26.89
CA VAL A 69 20.36 -16.16 26.34
C VAL A 69 19.49 -15.55 25.23
N PRO A 70 18.87 -14.38 25.46
CA PRO A 70 18.02 -13.75 24.47
C PRO A 70 18.85 -13.07 23.37
N PHE A 71 18.35 -13.13 22.14
CA PHE A 71 18.85 -12.35 21.01
C PHE A 71 17.67 -11.82 20.19
N ARG A 72 17.93 -10.83 19.33
CA ARG A 72 16.90 -10.26 18.44
C ARG A 72 17.39 -10.28 17.00
N ILE A 73 16.46 -10.46 16.07
CA ILE A 73 16.67 -10.24 14.64
C ILE A 73 15.92 -8.97 14.26
N VAL A 74 16.65 -7.98 13.77
CA VAL A 74 16.09 -6.70 13.33
C VAL A 74 15.79 -6.79 11.84
N LEU A 75 14.57 -6.40 11.48
CA LEU A 75 14.16 -6.28 10.09
C LEU A 75 14.04 -4.80 9.73
N SER A 76 14.82 -4.35 8.75
CA SER A 76 14.83 -2.97 8.25
C SER A 76 15.58 -2.87 6.91
N PRO A 77 15.10 -2.07 5.95
CA PRO A 77 13.83 -1.35 5.97
C PRO A 77 12.64 -2.29 5.72
N CYS A 78 11.46 -1.87 6.18
CA CYS A 78 10.18 -2.47 5.83
C CYS A 78 9.42 -1.53 4.92
N GLY A 79 8.69 -2.06 3.95
CA GLY A 79 7.73 -1.27 3.17
C GLY A 79 8.25 -0.68 1.88
#